data_AF-A0AAN7ZAS9-F1
#
_entry.id   AF-A0AAN7ZAS9-F1
#
_cell.length_a   1.000
_cell.length_b   1.000
_cell.length_c   1.000
_cell.angle_alpha   90.00
_cell.angle_beta   90.00
_cell.angle_gamma   90.00
#
_symmetry.space_group_name_H-M   'P 1'
#
loop_
_entity.id
_entity.type
_entity.pdbx_description
1 polymer ?
#
loop_
_entity_poly.entity_id
_entity_poly.type
_entity_poly.pdbx_seq_one_letter_code
_entity_poly.pdbx_strand_id
1 'polypeptide(L)'
;MTKTAEHYSDQQDGEETIVEHPPLPQSQHLGSTIVSRARHIMMIFWRSTRDDVPTFLGPTTLFGLCGALAGPTLMGPEGRVQKLELVFRLPSVVFVWSNMLVFQLGNQRLPESVVEDSLNKPWRLVPSGLVTLIQIRRALLLIVPVLWACNYLLDVANETALLTVLYWLYNDLGGSDENWILRNVLIAAGCGLWNHGSIKVSSGRSSDDLTSTGVAWTLIVSGVVLTTMHVQDLKDQQGDRSRGRQTAPIVLGDKLARWTIAGPVIFWSVLHIFLGSEDLGGVGTSCRHIRSCSSNPLPNYRRYLLGQADLANLVGLDRCSLCITVHTKVAWLLIGLPVTKSPLLPTPCTAKADEGFHHDICCPSVIGK
;
A
#
# COMPACT_ATOMS: atom_id res chain seq x y z
N MET A 1 44.42 -47.78 14.91
CA MET A 1 44.51 -48.40 13.56
C MET A 1 44.27 -47.32 12.53
N THR A 2 45.35 -46.74 12.04
CA THR A 2 45.36 -45.66 11.05
C THR A 2 45.29 -46.27 9.65
N LYS A 3 44.42 -45.76 8.77
CA LYS A 3 44.53 -46.04 7.33
C LYS A 3 45.35 -44.93 6.68
N THR A 4 46.27 -45.36 5.83
CA THR A 4 47.23 -44.54 5.09
C THR A 4 46.54 -43.69 4.02
N ALA A 5 47.00 -42.45 3.87
CA ALA A 5 46.75 -41.64 2.67
C ALA A 5 47.87 -41.90 1.67
N GLU A 6 47.51 -42.19 0.42
CA GLU A 6 48.48 -42.33 -0.67
C GLU A 6 48.80 -40.97 -1.28
N HIS A 7 49.97 -40.92 -1.92
CA HIS A 7 50.61 -39.72 -2.43
C HIS A 7 50.39 -39.65 -3.95
N TYR A 8 49.86 -38.53 -4.46
CA TYR A 8 50.01 -38.21 -5.88
C TYR A 8 50.23 -36.71 -6.07
N SER A 9 51.43 -36.39 -6.51
CA SER A 9 51.85 -35.06 -6.94
C SER A 9 51.59 -34.91 -8.43
N ASP A 10 51.01 -33.79 -8.85
CA ASP A 10 51.16 -33.32 -10.22
C ASP A 10 51.38 -31.81 -10.21
N GLN A 11 52.51 -31.37 -10.79
CA GLN A 11 52.80 -29.97 -11.06
C GLN A 11 52.39 -29.70 -12.51
N GLN A 12 51.57 -28.67 -12.72
CA GLN A 12 51.47 -28.02 -14.02
C GLN A 12 51.74 -26.53 -13.84
N ASP A 13 52.89 -26.10 -14.34
CA ASP A 13 53.27 -24.69 -14.41
C ASP A 13 52.34 -23.96 -15.39
N GLY A 14 51.54 -23.04 -14.86
CA GLY A 14 50.67 -22.15 -15.63
C GLY A 14 51.22 -20.73 -15.59
N GLU A 15 51.54 -20.18 -16.76
CA GLU A 15 52.15 -18.87 -16.95
C GLU A 15 51.20 -17.73 -16.51
N GLU A 16 51.49 -17.13 -15.35
CA GLU A 16 50.59 -16.16 -14.71
C GLU A 16 50.60 -14.81 -15.46
N THR A 17 49.60 -14.61 -16.33
CA THR A 17 49.51 -13.39 -17.15
C THR A 17 49.07 -12.21 -16.28
N ILE A 18 50.00 -11.31 -15.95
CA ILE A 18 49.72 -10.10 -15.18
C ILE A 18 48.82 -9.17 -16.01
N VAL A 19 47.52 -9.17 -15.70
CA VAL A 19 46.56 -8.20 -16.23
C VAL A 19 46.73 -6.89 -15.48
N GLU A 20 47.38 -5.90 -16.10
CA GLU A 20 47.39 -4.53 -15.59
C GLU A 20 45.95 -3.98 -15.54
N HIS A 21 45.40 -3.85 -14.33
CA HIS A 21 44.16 -3.11 -14.14
C HIS A 21 44.43 -1.60 -14.28
N PRO A 22 43.65 -0.86 -15.08
CA PRO A 22 43.80 0.58 -15.19
C PRO A 22 43.55 1.26 -13.82
N PRO A 23 44.30 2.33 -13.49
CA PRO A 23 44.20 2.99 -12.19
C PRO A 23 42.78 3.53 -11.96
N LEU A 24 42.27 3.30 -10.74
CA LEU A 24 40.95 3.77 -10.31
C LEU A 24 40.81 5.30 -10.50
N PRO A 25 39.70 5.80 -11.07
CA PRO A 25 39.50 7.23 -11.26
C PRO A 25 39.58 8.01 -9.93
N GLN A 26 40.48 8.99 -9.87
CA GLN A 26 40.67 9.81 -8.68
C GLN A 26 39.44 10.67 -8.36
N SER A 27 39.27 10.93 -7.06
CA SER A 27 38.06 11.48 -6.46
C SER A 27 37.71 12.92 -6.92
N GLN A 28 36.57 13.09 -7.61
CA GLN A 28 35.98 14.41 -7.93
C GLN A 28 34.50 14.58 -7.52
N HIS A 29 33.97 13.81 -6.55
CA HIS A 29 32.51 13.68 -6.38
C HIS A 29 31.94 13.69 -4.93
N LEU A 30 32.49 14.48 -4.01
CA LEU A 30 31.92 14.56 -2.64
C LEU A 30 30.57 15.29 -2.55
N GLY A 31 30.33 16.33 -3.38
CA GLY A 31 29.05 17.05 -3.42
C GLY A 31 27.94 16.30 -4.17
N SER A 32 28.28 15.68 -5.31
CA SER A 32 27.34 14.89 -6.12
C SER A 32 26.92 13.59 -5.43
N THR A 33 27.76 13.01 -4.56
CA THR A 33 27.44 11.78 -3.83
C THR A 33 26.35 11.96 -2.79
N ILE A 34 26.22 13.10 -2.11
CA ILE A 34 25.14 13.31 -1.13
C ILE A 34 23.78 13.37 -1.84
N VAL A 35 23.65 14.18 -2.88
CA VAL A 35 22.41 14.29 -3.67
C VAL A 35 22.06 12.97 -4.35
N SER A 36 23.06 12.26 -4.90
CA SER A 36 22.88 10.93 -5.48
C SER A 36 22.39 9.90 -4.43
N ARG A 37 23.00 9.86 -3.25
CA ARG A 37 22.57 8.99 -2.13
C ARG A 37 21.16 9.31 -1.66
N ALA A 38 20.83 10.59 -1.46
CA ALA A 38 19.49 11.02 -1.06
C ALA A 38 18.43 10.61 -2.10
N ARG A 39 18.70 10.83 -3.39
CA ARG A 39 17.84 10.39 -4.50
C ARG A 39 17.69 8.86 -4.52
N HIS A 40 18.76 8.12 -4.28
CA HIS A 40 18.74 6.66 -4.23
C HIS A 40 17.90 6.13 -3.04
N ILE A 41 18.04 6.72 -1.85
CA ILE A 41 17.23 6.37 -0.67
C ILE A 41 15.75 6.69 -0.92
N MET A 42 15.42 7.85 -1.50
CA MET A 42 14.03 8.17 -1.87
C MET A 42 13.47 7.24 -2.93
N MET A 43 14.29 6.80 -3.90
CA MET A 43 13.89 5.79 -4.89
C MET A 43 13.60 4.43 -4.24
N ILE A 44 14.43 3.98 -3.28
CA ILE A 44 14.20 2.75 -2.51
C ILE A 44 12.89 2.86 -1.73
N PHE A 45 12.70 3.95 -0.97
CA PHE A 45 11.52 4.22 -0.16
C PHE A 45 10.22 4.28 -0.99
N TRP A 46 10.28 4.93 -2.15
CA TRP A 46 9.15 4.95 -3.09
C TRP A 46 8.88 3.55 -3.66
N ARG A 47 9.90 2.86 -4.18
CA ARG A 47 9.70 1.52 -4.78
C ARG A 47 9.23 0.45 -3.80
N SER A 48 9.57 0.54 -2.51
CA SER A 48 9.05 -0.39 -1.50
C SER A 48 7.59 -0.15 -1.14
N THR A 49 7.09 1.09 -1.27
CA THR A 49 5.76 1.48 -0.75
C THR A 49 4.72 1.85 -1.81
N ARG A 50 5.12 2.22 -3.03
CA ARG A 50 4.22 2.83 -4.05
C ARG A 50 2.93 2.06 -4.33
N ASP A 51 3.00 0.73 -4.35
CA ASP A 51 1.88 -0.13 -4.76
C ASP A 51 0.77 -0.12 -3.68
N ASP A 52 1.14 0.21 -2.43
CA ASP A 52 0.27 0.22 -1.25
C ASP A 52 -0.11 1.64 -0.77
N VAL A 53 0.40 2.68 -1.42
CA VAL A 53 -0.03 4.07 -1.20
C VAL A 53 -1.54 4.28 -1.41
N PRO A 54 -2.15 3.82 -2.53
CA PRO A 54 -3.59 4.03 -2.75
C PRO A 54 -4.49 3.04 -1.98
N THR A 55 -3.96 1.90 -1.54
CA THR A 55 -4.74 0.84 -0.87
C THR A 55 -4.68 0.92 0.66
N PHE A 56 -3.57 1.39 1.23
CA PHE A 56 -3.39 1.54 2.68
C PHE A 56 -3.10 2.98 3.11
N LEU A 57 -2.03 3.62 2.61
CA LEU A 57 -1.60 4.92 3.13
C LEU A 57 -2.70 5.99 3.03
N GLY A 58 -3.31 6.13 1.84
CA GLY A 58 -4.40 7.07 1.61
C GLY A 58 -5.63 6.80 2.48
N PRO A 59 -6.25 5.60 2.39
CA PRO A 59 -7.44 5.27 3.16
C PRO A 59 -7.26 5.35 4.68
N THR A 60 -6.17 4.82 5.23
CA THR A 60 -5.87 4.90 6.67
C THR A 60 -5.66 6.33 7.13
N THR A 61 -4.87 7.13 6.39
CA THR A 61 -4.67 8.55 6.73
C THR A 61 -5.99 9.32 6.69
N LEU A 62 -6.84 9.04 5.69
CA LEU A 62 -8.16 9.65 5.58
C LEU A 62 -9.05 9.25 6.77
N PHE A 63 -9.04 7.97 7.17
CA PHE A 63 -9.76 7.49 8.36
C PHE A 63 -9.30 8.24 9.62
N GLY A 64 -7.99 8.41 9.81
CA GLY A 64 -7.44 9.22 10.91
C GLY A 64 -7.93 10.67 10.91
N LEU A 65 -7.79 11.36 9.77
CA LEU A 65 -8.19 12.76 9.63
C LEU A 65 -9.70 12.98 9.75
N CYS A 66 -10.51 12.08 9.18
CA CYS A 66 -11.97 12.09 9.34
C CYS A 66 -12.38 11.78 10.77
N GLY A 67 -11.69 10.84 11.44
CA GLY A 67 -11.88 10.51 12.85
C GLY A 67 -11.67 11.71 13.77
N ALA A 68 -10.53 12.39 13.62
CA ALA A 68 -10.23 13.62 14.34
C ALA A 68 -11.22 14.77 14.04
N LEU A 69 -11.73 14.84 12.80
CA LEU A 69 -12.76 15.82 12.40
C LEU A 69 -14.15 15.53 12.98
N ALA A 70 -14.46 14.28 13.29
CA ALA A 70 -15.72 13.91 13.96
C ALA A 70 -15.73 14.31 15.45
N GLY A 71 -14.55 14.54 16.04
CA GLY A 71 -14.40 15.03 17.40
C GLY A 71 -15.07 14.10 18.43
N PRO A 72 -15.91 14.62 19.35
CA PRO A 72 -16.57 13.84 20.41
C PRO A 72 -17.39 12.61 19.98
N THR A 73 -17.68 12.45 18.68
CA THR A 73 -18.41 11.28 18.15
C THR A 73 -17.53 10.04 18.03
N LEU A 74 -16.23 10.21 17.79
CA LEU A 74 -15.28 9.10 17.64
C LEU A 74 -14.18 9.14 18.71
N MET A 75 -13.78 10.34 19.14
CA MET A 75 -12.87 10.60 20.26
C MET A 75 -13.62 11.11 21.49
N GLY A 76 -12.98 11.11 22.66
CA GLY A 76 -13.57 11.55 23.94
C GLY A 76 -14.08 13.00 23.93
N PRO A 77 -14.81 13.43 24.98
CA PRO A 77 -15.53 14.70 25.00
C PRO A 77 -14.66 15.96 24.81
N GLU A 78 -13.35 15.89 25.08
CA GLU A 78 -12.42 16.98 24.81
C GLU A 78 -11.91 17.04 23.35
N GLY A 79 -12.31 16.11 22.48
CA GLY A 79 -11.76 15.81 21.15
C GLY A 79 -11.90 16.90 20.07
N ARG A 80 -12.13 18.17 20.42
CA ARG A 80 -12.34 19.26 19.46
C ARG A 80 -11.02 19.84 18.95
N VAL A 81 -10.52 19.29 17.85
CA VAL A 81 -9.37 19.84 17.09
C VAL A 81 -9.71 21.20 16.46
N GLN A 82 -8.79 22.16 16.52
CA GLN A 82 -8.94 23.43 15.79
C GLN A 82 -8.75 23.20 14.28
N LYS A 83 -9.71 23.67 13.46
CA LYS A 83 -9.73 23.40 12.00
C LYS A 83 -8.45 23.81 11.26
N LEU A 84 -7.70 24.79 11.78
CA LEU A 84 -6.44 25.27 11.19
C LEU A 84 -5.28 24.28 11.35
N GLU A 85 -5.27 23.47 12.43
CA GLU A 85 -4.22 22.48 12.67
C GLU A 85 -4.31 21.25 11.77
N LEU A 86 -5.50 20.97 11.21
CA LEU A 86 -5.74 19.77 10.42
C LEU A 86 -4.90 19.74 9.13
N VAL A 87 -4.65 20.91 8.54
CA VAL A 87 -3.92 21.07 7.27
C VAL A 87 -2.44 20.69 7.39
N PHE A 88 -1.89 20.63 8.60
CA PHE A 88 -0.48 20.33 8.87
C PHE A 88 -0.21 18.99 9.57
N ARG A 89 -1.18 18.09 9.67
CA ARG A 89 -0.99 16.81 10.39
C ARG A 89 -0.19 15.74 9.62
N LEU A 90 0.96 16.17 9.05
CA LEU A 90 2.06 15.33 8.57
C LEU A 90 2.43 14.18 9.54
N PRO A 91 2.38 14.32 10.89
CA PRO A 91 2.65 13.20 11.79
C PRO A 91 1.78 11.97 11.55
N SER A 92 0.51 12.11 11.13
CA SER A 92 -0.35 10.96 10.82
C SER A 92 0.14 10.22 9.57
N VAL A 93 0.48 10.97 8.52
CA VAL A 93 1.10 10.42 7.29
C VAL A 93 2.42 9.72 7.63
N VAL A 94 3.25 10.33 8.49
CA VAL A 94 4.53 9.76 8.94
C VAL A 94 4.31 8.47 9.74
N PHE A 95 3.37 8.43 10.69
CA PHE A 95 3.03 7.21 11.44
C PHE A 95 2.60 6.07 10.51
N VAL A 96 1.63 6.32 9.61
CA VAL A 96 1.10 5.28 8.71
C VAL A 96 2.18 4.83 7.72
N TRP A 97 2.88 5.76 7.06
CA TRP A 97 3.87 5.43 6.02
C TRP A 97 5.11 4.75 6.61
N SER A 98 5.56 5.14 7.81
CA SER A 98 6.71 4.51 8.46
C SER A 98 6.41 3.07 8.91
N ASN A 99 5.25 2.82 9.52
CA ASN A 99 4.82 1.47 9.86
C ASN A 99 4.58 0.61 8.60
N MET A 100 4.04 1.20 7.52
CA MET A 100 3.92 0.55 6.21
C MET A 100 5.29 0.22 5.60
N LEU A 101 6.31 1.08 5.75
CA LEU A 101 7.67 0.78 5.30
C LEU A 101 8.24 -0.45 6.00
N VAL A 102 8.05 -0.59 7.32
CA VAL A 102 8.48 -1.77 8.08
C VAL A 102 7.82 -3.04 7.55
N PHE A 103 6.49 -3.02 7.36
CA PHE A 103 5.76 -4.14 6.77
C PHE A 103 6.29 -4.53 5.40
N GLN A 104 6.46 -3.55 4.50
CA GLN A 104 6.90 -3.78 3.12
C GLN A 104 8.33 -4.31 3.03
N LEU A 105 9.24 -3.82 3.87
CA LEU A 105 10.61 -4.34 3.95
C LEU A 105 10.62 -5.75 4.56
N GLY A 106 9.79 -6.03 5.58
CA GLY A 106 9.64 -7.36 6.16
C GLY A 106 9.14 -8.39 5.14
N ASN A 107 8.07 -8.04 4.42
CA ASN A 107 7.45 -8.86 3.36
C ASN A 107 8.43 -9.14 2.20
N GLN A 108 9.34 -8.22 1.87
CA GLN A 108 10.35 -8.38 0.81
C GLN A 108 11.69 -8.98 1.30
N ARG A 109 11.84 -9.36 2.58
CA ARG A 109 13.12 -9.80 3.17
C ARG A 109 13.47 -11.27 2.91
N LEU A 110 12.49 -12.14 2.70
CA LEU A 110 12.69 -13.59 2.64
C LEU A 110 13.09 -14.05 1.22
N PRO A 111 13.95 -15.07 1.06
CA PRO A 111 14.32 -15.62 -0.26
C PRO A 111 13.10 -16.02 -1.10
N GLU A 112 12.08 -16.60 -0.47
CA GLU A 112 10.83 -17.05 -1.08
C GLU A 112 10.03 -15.86 -1.63
N SER A 113 10.05 -14.72 -0.93
CA SER A 113 9.48 -13.46 -1.43
C SER A 113 10.20 -12.95 -2.68
N VAL A 114 11.50 -13.23 -2.87
CA VAL A 114 12.22 -12.84 -4.09
C VAL A 114 11.72 -13.64 -5.29
N VAL A 115 11.47 -14.94 -5.12
CA VAL A 115 10.92 -15.80 -6.19
C VAL A 115 9.50 -15.34 -6.56
N GLU A 116 8.66 -15.13 -5.54
CA GLU A 116 7.29 -14.60 -5.69
C GLU A 116 7.28 -13.24 -6.41
N ASP A 117 8.05 -12.27 -5.93
CA ASP A 117 8.09 -10.92 -6.49
C ASP A 117 8.79 -10.86 -7.85
N SER A 118 9.71 -11.79 -8.18
CA SER A 118 10.29 -11.86 -9.53
C SER A 118 9.25 -12.22 -10.59
N LEU A 119 8.21 -12.95 -10.21
CA LEU A 119 7.10 -13.32 -11.10
C LEU A 119 6.02 -12.23 -11.12
N ASN A 120 5.56 -11.78 -9.95
CA ASN A 120 4.43 -10.86 -9.85
C ASN A 120 4.83 -9.38 -10.01
N LYS A 121 6.01 -8.98 -9.50
CA LYS A 121 6.39 -7.58 -9.21
C LYS A 121 7.89 -7.31 -9.44
N PRO A 122 8.48 -7.64 -10.62
CA PRO A 122 9.94 -7.66 -10.84
C PRO A 122 10.65 -6.29 -10.68
N TRP A 123 9.90 -5.19 -10.56
CA TRP A 123 10.42 -3.85 -10.24
C TRP A 123 10.79 -3.64 -8.76
N ARG A 124 10.39 -4.55 -7.86
CA ARG A 124 10.64 -4.49 -6.41
C ARG A 124 12.14 -4.56 -6.08
N LEU A 125 12.48 -4.22 -4.83
CA LEU A 125 13.85 -3.86 -4.45
C LEU A 125 14.90 -4.94 -4.76
N VAL A 126 14.60 -6.20 -4.40
CA VAL A 126 15.53 -7.33 -4.59
C VAL A 126 15.47 -7.89 -6.02
N PRO A 127 14.29 -8.18 -6.61
CA PRO A 127 14.23 -8.66 -8.00
C PRO A 127 14.86 -7.71 -9.03
N SER A 128 14.77 -6.39 -8.81
CA SER A 128 15.40 -5.39 -9.69
C SER A 128 16.88 -5.08 -9.35
N GLY A 129 17.48 -5.82 -8.42
CA GLY A 129 18.90 -5.69 -8.07
C GLY A 129 19.28 -4.39 -7.34
N LEU A 130 18.31 -3.60 -6.88
CA LEU A 130 18.57 -2.32 -6.20
C LEU A 130 19.10 -2.50 -4.77
N VAL A 131 18.65 -3.53 -4.07
CA VAL A 131 18.99 -3.79 -2.67
C VAL A 131 19.08 -5.30 -2.44
N THR A 132 20.08 -5.74 -1.69
CA THR A 132 20.25 -7.15 -1.28
C THR A 132 19.38 -7.51 -0.06
N LEU A 133 19.04 -8.79 0.12
CA LEU A 133 18.33 -9.28 1.30
C LEU A 133 19.06 -8.95 2.61
N ILE A 134 20.41 -8.97 2.60
CA ILE A 134 21.24 -8.59 3.75
C ILE A 134 21.08 -7.10 4.09
N GLN A 135 21.02 -6.22 3.08
CA GLN A 135 20.77 -4.80 3.29
C GLN A 135 19.35 -4.56 3.84
N ILE A 136 18.32 -5.24 3.33
CA ILE A 136 16.95 -5.14 3.87
C ILE A 136 16.90 -5.60 5.33
N ARG A 137 17.50 -6.77 5.66
CA ARG A 137 17.62 -7.26 7.04
C ARG A 137 18.33 -6.27 7.95
N ARG A 138 19.48 -5.72 7.53
CA ARG A 138 20.25 -4.74 8.32
C ARG A 138 19.48 -3.42 8.49
N ALA A 139 18.75 -2.98 7.47
CA ALA A 139 17.89 -1.80 7.56
C ALA A 139 16.77 -2.01 8.59
N LEU A 140 16.10 -3.16 8.58
CA LEU A 140 15.05 -3.48 9.56
C LEU A 140 15.57 -3.51 11.00
N LEU A 141 16.77 -4.06 11.25
CA LEU A 141 17.40 -4.06 12.58
C LEU A 141 17.60 -2.65 13.16
N LEU A 142 17.73 -1.62 12.31
CA LEU A 142 17.82 -0.22 12.72
C LEU A 142 16.46 0.49 12.72
N ILE A 143 15.68 0.31 11.65
CA ILE A 143 14.42 1.03 11.42
C ILE A 143 13.36 0.64 12.45
N VAL A 144 13.24 -0.64 12.84
CA VAL A 144 12.24 -1.09 13.82
C VAL A 144 12.41 -0.40 15.18
N PRO A 145 13.58 -0.45 15.87
CA PRO A 145 13.74 0.23 17.16
C PRO A 145 13.69 1.76 17.03
N VAL A 146 14.21 2.34 15.94
CA VAL A 146 14.13 3.80 15.70
C VAL A 146 12.67 4.25 15.55
N LEU A 147 11.86 3.56 14.74
CA LEU A 147 10.46 3.91 14.55
C LEU A 147 9.62 3.65 15.79
N TRP A 148 9.91 2.62 16.57
CA TRP A 148 9.27 2.43 17.87
C TRP A 148 9.54 3.62 18.80
N ALA A 149 10.79 4.09 18.89
CA ALA A 149 11.15 5.27 19.68
C ALA A 149 10.55 6.57 19.12
N CYS A 150 10.47 6.75 17.80
CA CYS A 150 9.80 7.90 17.19
C CYS A 150 8.28 7.88 17.44
N ASN A 151 7.64 6.72 17.35
CA ASN A 151 6.21 6.56 17.58
C ASN A 151 5.83 6.62 19.06
N TYR A 152 6.78 6.40 19.99
CA TYR A 152 6.62 6.73 21.41
C TYR A 152 6.39 8.24 21.62
N LEU A 153 7.10 9.10 20.87
CA LEU A 153 6.89 10.56 20.91
C LEU A 153 5.53 11.00 20.31
N LEU A 154 4.83 10.11 19.63
CA LEU A 154 3.50 10.32 19.05
C LEU A 154 2.39 9.59 19.83
N ASP A 155 2.69 9.05 21.02
CA ASP A 155 1.84 8.15 21.82
C ASP A 155 1.28 6.93 21.07
N VAL A 156 1.98 6.41 20.06
CA VAL A 156 1.55 5.24 19.26
C VAL A 156 2.59 4.11 19.19
N ALA A 157 3.43 4.03 20.22
CA ALA A 157 4.40 2.93 20.39
C ALA A 157 3.74 1.56 20.61
N ASN A 158 2.58 1.50 21.27
CA ASN A 158 1.85 0.26 21.53
C ASN A 158 1.32 -0.33 20.22
N GLU A 159 0.71 0.50 19.37
CA GLU A 159 0.25 0.15 18.03
C GLU A 159 1.42 -0.30 17.16
N THR A 160 2.55 0.41 17.19
CA THR A 160 3.77 0.01 16.47
C THR A 160 4.35 -1.32 16.95
N ALA A 161 4.33 -1.60 18.26
CA ALA A 161 4.77 -2.87 18.80
C ALA A 161 3.85 -4.03 18.35
N LEU A 162 2.53 -3.85 18.49
CA LEU A 162 1.54 -4.85 18.07
C LEU A 162 1.56 -5.08 16.55
N LEU A 163 1.70 -4.02 15.75
CA LEU A 163 1.92 -4.12 14.31
C LEU A 163 3.18 -4.93 13.99
N THR A 164 4.30 -4.68 14.69
CA THR A 164 5.54 -5.44 14.51
C THR A 164 5.35 -6.93 14.84
N VAL A 165 4.59 -7.26 15.89
CA VAL A 165 4.22 -8.65 16.21
C VAL A 165 3.34 -9.26 15.10
N LEU A 166 2.32 -8.56 14.60
CA LEU A 166 1.51 -9.04 13.47
C LEU A 166 2.34 -9.25 12.20
N TYR A 167 3.32 -8.39 11.91
CA TYR A 167 4.20 -8.57 10.76
C TYR A 167 5.09 -9.81 10.90
N TRP A 168 5.55 -10.10 12.12
CA TRP A 168 6.31 -11.33 12.42
C TRP A 168 5.43 -12.58 12.28
N LEU A 169 4.21 -12.57 12.82
CA LEU A 169 3.23 -13.66 12.61
C LEU A 169 2.90 -13.87 11.12
N TYR A 170 2.74 -12.78 10.36
CA TYR A 170 2.39 -12.81 8.94
C TYR A 170 3.52 -13.33 8.05
N ASN A 171 4.77 -12.89 8.29
CA ASN A 171 5.92 -13.20 7.43
C ASN A 171 6.79 -14.33 7.99
N ASP A 172 7.30 -14.19 9.21
CA ASP A 172 8.32 -15.06 9.79
C ASP A 172 7.75 -16.38 10.31
N LEU A 173 6.49 -16.39 10.78
CA LEU A 173 5.77 -17.63 11.13
C LEU A 173 4.89 -18.17 9.98
N GLY A 174 4.96 -17.60 8.77
CA GLY A 174 4.21 -18.12 7.63
C GLY A 174 2.69 -17.98 7.72
N GLY A 175 2.14 -17.17 8.64
CA GLY A 175 0.69 -16.98 8.78
C GLY A 175 -0.01 -16.41 7.54
N SER A 176 0.74 -15.80 6.61
CA SER A 176 0.27 -15.36 5.29
C SER A 176 0.30 -16.45 4.21
N ASP A 177 0.97 -17.57 4.49
CA ASP A 177 1.24 -18.66 3.56
C ASP A 177 0.35 -19.89 3.85
N GLU A 178 0.05 -20.18 5.13
CA GLU A 178 -0.70 -21.37 5.56
C GLU A 178 -2.21 -21.37 5.23
N ASN A 179 -2.90 -20.23 5.38
CA ASN A 179 -4.36 -20.17 5.24
C ASN A 179 -4.85 -18.76 4.88
N TRP A 180 -5.62 -18.65 3.79
CA TRP A 180 -6.15 -17.35 3.32
C TRP A 180 -7.06 -16.62 4.32
N ILE A 181 -7.77 -17.33 5.20
CA ILE A 181 -8.59 -16.72 6.26
C ILE A 181 -7.68 -16.14 7.33
N LEU A 182 -6.65 -16.88 7.78
CA LEU A 182 -5.67 -16.40 8.77
C LEU A 182 -4.91 -15.18 8.24
N ARG A 183 -4.45 -15.23 6.98
CA ARG A 183 -3.85 -14.11 6.24
C ARG A 183 -4.75 -12.86 6.31
N ASN A 184 -6.04 -13.01 5.97
CA ASN A 184 -6.99 -11.90 6.03
C ASN A 184 -7.24 -11.39 7.46
N VAL A 185 -7.29 -12.27 8.48
CA VAL A 185 -7.42 -11.87 9.89
C VAL A 185 -6.23 -11.04 10.35
N LEU A 186 -5.00 -11.47 10.02
CA LEU A 186 -3.78 -10.73 10.35
C LEU A 186 -3.75 -9.35 9.66
N ILE A 187 -4.14 -9.26 8.39
CA ILE A 187 -4.21 -7.97 7.68
C ILE A 187 -5.34 -7.07 8.25
N ALA A 188 -6.50 -7.63 8.60
CA ALA A 188 -7.60 -6.89 9.20
C ALA A 188 -7.27 -6.34 10.60
N ALA A 189 -6.56 -7.12 11.42
CA ALA A 189 -6.04 -6.69 12.71
C ALA A 189 -4.99 -5.57 12.53
N GLY A 190 -4.08 -5.71 11.56
CA GLY A 190 -3.12 -4.66 11.21
C GLY A 190 -3.81 -3.38 10.76
N CYS A 191 -4.83 -3.47 9.89
CA CYS A 191 -5.66 -2.34 9.47
C CYS A 191 -6.33 -1.65 10.67
N GLY A 192 -6.83 -2.41 11.64
CA GLY A 192 -7.43 -1.87 12.87
C GLY A 192 -6.42 -1.05 13.69
N LEU A 193 -5.21 -1.57 13.92
CA LEU A 193 -4.15 -0.86 14.63
C LEU A 193 -3.64 0.39 13.89
N TRP A 194 -3.50 0.30 12.56
CA TRP A 194 -3.15 1.44 11.71
C TRP A 194 -4.22 2.55 11.78
N ASN A 195 -5.49 2.18 11.71
CA ASN A 195 -6.62 3.10 11.83
C ASN A 195 -6.70 3.73 13.22
N HIS A 196 -6.54 2.94 14.28
CA HIS A 196 -6.49 3.39 15.67
C HIS A 196 -5.37 4.43 15.89
N GLY A 197 -4.13 4.08 15.55
CA GLY A 197 -2.99 4.98 15.67
C GLY A 197 -3.11 6.21 14.78
N SER A 198 -3.67 6.08 13.56
CA SER A 198 -3.89 7.23 12.68
C SER A 198 -4.94 8.19 13.25
N ILE A 199 -6.02 7.71 13.89
CA ILE A 199 -6.95 8.57 14.62
C ILE A 199 -6.25 9.28 15.78
N LYS A 200 -5.49 8.58 16.64
CA LYS A 200 -4.78 9.18 17.77
C LYS A 200 -3.83 10.30 17.34
N VAL A 201 -2.94 10.01 16.38
CA VAL A 201 -1.99 11.01 15.85
C VAL A 201 -2.71 12.14 15.11
N SER A 202 -3.80 11.85 14.39
CA SER A 202 -4.62 12.89 13.75
C SER A 202 -5.45 13.71 14.75
N SER A 203 -5.66 13.21 15.96
CA SER A 203 -6.35 13.92 17.05
C SER A 203 -5.38 14.69 17.94
N GLY A 204 -4.09 14.35 17.91
CA GLY A 204 -3.06 14.93 18.78
C GLY A 204 -3.22 14.49 20.24
N ARG A 205 -3.73 13.27 20.45
CA ARG A 205 -4.22 12.77 21.74
C ARG A 205 -3.91 11.29 21.96
N SER A 206 -4.01 10.88 23.22
CA SER A 206 -3.51 9.62 23.76
C SER A 206 -4.49 8.44 23.65
N SER A 207 -4.00 7.25 24.01
CA SER A 207 -4.67 5.93 23.81
C SER A 207 -6.13 5.82 24.24
N ASP A 208 -6.51 6.40 25.38
CA ASP A 208 -7.75 6.07 26.07
C ASP A 208 -8.99 6.83 25.54
N ASP A 209 -8.81 7.60 24.47
CA ASP A 209 -9.82 8.55 23.98
C ASP A 209 -10.79 7.98 22.93
N LEU A 210 -10.64 6.75 22.41
CA LEU A 210 -11.63 6.22 21.46
C LEU A 210 -12.96 5.89 22.16
N THR A 211 -14.04 6.51 21.69
CA THR A 211 -15.41 6.17 22.09
C THR A 211 -15.79 4.78 21.61
N SER A 212 -16.87 4.22 22.17
CA SER A 212 -17.51 2.99 21.66
C SER A 212 -17.83 3.07 20.17
N THR A 213 -18.27 4.23 19.68
CA THR A 213 -18.52 4.50 18.27
C THR A 213 -17.21 4.52 17.46
N GLY A 214 -16.14 5.13 17.98
CA GLY A 214 -14.79 5.07 17.39
C GLY A 214 -14.25 3.64 17.24
N VAL A 215 -14.42 2.82 18.27
CA VAL A 215 -14.09 1.38 18.23
C VAL A 215 -14.95 0.66 17.20
N ALA A 216 -16.27 0.89 17.19
CA ALA A 216 -17.18 0.27 16.23
C ALA A 216 -16.81 0.58 14.77
N TRP A 217 -16.52 1.84 14.43
CA TRP A 217 -16.06 2.22 13.08
C TRP A 217 -14.71 1.60 12.71
N THR A 218 -13.79 1.49 13.67
CA THR A 218 -12.50 0.80 13.46
C THR A 218 -12.73 -0.68 13.13
N LEU A 219 -13.59 -1.36 13.89
CA LEU A 219 -13.98 -2.76 13.66
C LEU A 219 -14.74 -2.96 12.34
N ILE A 220 -15.62 -2.03 11.95
CA ILE A 220 -16.32 -2.07 10.66
C ILE A 220 -15.32 -2.00 9.50
N VAL A 221 -14.36 -1.07 9.52
CA VAL A 221 -13.34 -0.96 8.45
C VAL A 221 -12.42 -2.19 8.44
N SER A 222 -12.02 -2.71 9.60
CA SER A 222 -11.32 -4.00 9.69
C SER A 222 -12.15 -5.15 9.11
N GLY A 223 -13.47 -5.17 9.32
CA GLY A 223 -14.39 -6.17 8.76
C GLY A 223 -14.53 -6.10 7.24
N VAL A 224 -14.51 -4.90 6.66
CA VAL A 224 -14.40 -4.70 5.21
C VAL A 224 -13.09 -5.35 4.72
N VAL A 225 -11.95 -4.97 5.30
CA VAL A 225 -10.63 -5.51 4.90
C VAL A 225 -10.57 -7.04 5.05
N LEU A 226 -11.02 -7.59 6.18
CA LEU A 226 -11.09 -9.04 6.44
C LEU A 226 -11.80 -9.82 5.31
N THR A 227 -12.83 -9.21 4.72
CA THR A 227 -13.72 -9.88 3.75
C THR A 227 -13.46 -9.50 2.30
N THR A 228 -12.57 -8.54 2.02
CA THR A 228 -12.25 -8.11 0.64
C THR A 228 -10.77 -8.08 0.29
N MET A 229 -9.85 -8.18 1.25
CA MET A 229 -8.41 -7.98 1.02
C MET A 229 -7.80 -9.00 0.04
N HIS A 230 -8.28 -10.24 0.05
CA HIS A 230 -7.84 -11.31 -0.87
C HIS A 230 -8.19 -11.07 -2.34
N VAL A 231 -8.82 -9.92 -2.69
CA VAL A 231 -8.82 -9.39 -4.06
C VAL A 231 -7.42 -9.20 -4.63
N GLN A 232 -6.42 -8.92 -3.78
CA GLN A 232 -5.03 -8.78 -4.22
C GLN A 232 -4.44 -10.12 -4.70
N ASP A 233 -4.83 -11.24 -4.09
CA ASP A 233 -4.32 -12.57 -4.45
C ASP A 233 -4.73 -12.99 -5.88
N LEU A 234 -5.83 -12.43 -6.43
CA LEU A 234 -6.30 -12.76 -7.79
C LEU A 234 -5.29 -12.43 -8.89
N LYS A 235 -4.48 -11.38 -8.72
CA LYS A 235 -3.41 -10.97 -9.66
C LYS A 235 -2.05 -11.61 -9.34
N ASP A 236 -1.83 -12.02 -8.09
CA ASP A 236 -0.54 -12.46 -7.56
C ASP A 236 -0.39 -14.01 -7.56
N GLN A 237 -1.37 -14.73 -8.14
CA GLN A 237 -1.43 -16.20 -8.17
C GLN A 237 -0.17 -16.90 -8.69
N GLN A 238 0.58 -16.32 -9.63
CA GLN A 238 1.74 -16.99 -10.21
C GLN A 238 2.87 -17.08 -9.17
N GLY A 239 3.19 -15.96 -8.51
CA GLY A 239 4.13 -15.94 -7.39
C GLY A 239 3.62 -16.72 -6.18
N ASP A 240 2.32 -16.59 -5.82
CA ASP A 240 1.73 -17.34 -4.70
C ASP A 240 1.89 -18.86 -4.89
N ARG A 241 1.66 -19.38 -6.10
CA ARG A 241 1.90 -20.79 -6.45
C ARG A 241 3.37 -21.18 -6.35
N SER A 242 4.31 -20.33 -6.81
CA SER A 242 5.75 -20.62 -6.70
C SER A 242 6.25 -20.69 -5.25
N ARG A 243 5.58 -19.97 -4.35
CA ARG A 243 5.84 -19.94 -2.90
C ARG A 243 5.08 -21.04 -2.13
N GLY A 244 4.13 -21.72 -2.77
CA GLY A 244 3.30 -22.74 -2.14
C GLY A 244 2.19 -22.20 -1.22
N ARG A 245 1.79 -20.93 -1.40
CA ARG A 245 0.77 -20.29 -0.55
C ARG A 245 -0.62 -20.87 -0.74
N GLN A 246 -1.38 -20.96 0.34
CA GLN A 246 -2.80 -21.30 0.34
C GLN A 246 -3.70 -20.07 0.23
N THR A 247 -3.50 -19.23 -0.80
CA THR A 247 -4.37 -18.06 -1.05
C THR A 247 -5.74 -18.45 -1.61
N ALA A 248 -6.75 -17.60 -1.43
CA ALA A 248 -8.13 -17.92 -1.76
C ALA A 248 -8.34 -18.39 -3.23
N PRO A 249 -7.68 -17.81 -4.26
CA PRO A 249 -7.80 -18.30 -5.64
C PRO A 249 -7.17 -19.67 -5.87
N ILE A 250 -6.15 -20.04 -5.09
CA ILE A 250 -5.46 -21.34 -5.16
C ILE A 250 -6.31 -22.42 -4.46
N VAL A 251 -6.85 -22.11 -3.29
CA VAL A 251 -7.63 -23.08 -2.46
C VAL A 251 -9.05 -23.29 -2.99
N LEU A 252 -9.75 -22.20 -3.37
CA LEU A 252 -11.17 -22.25 -3.77
C LEU A 252 -11.35 -22.27 -5.30
N GLY A 253 -10.30 -21.96 -6.05
CA GLY A 253 -10.39 -21.69 -7.49
C GLY A 253 -10.93 -20.29 -7.79
N ASP A 254 -10.53 -19.76 -8.95
CA ASP A 254 -10.75 -18.38 -9.41
C ASP A 254 -12.21 -17.90 -9.27
N LYS A 255 -13.17 -18.74 -9.68
CA LYS A 255 -14.60 -18.38 -9.70
C LYS A 255 -15.17 -18.22 -8.29
N LEU A 256 -14.86 -19.14 -7.37
CA LEU A 256 -15.35 -19.06 -6.00
C LEU A 256 -14.66 -17.93 -5.23
N ALA A 257 -13.34 -17.75 -5.40
CA ALA A 257 -12.60 -16.65 -4.81
C ALA A 257 -13.18 -15.27 -5.20
N ARG A 258 -13.58 -15.08 -6.47
CA ARG A 258 -14.26 -13.85 -6.91
C ARG A 258 -15.60 -13.64 -6.21
N TRP A 259 -16.38 -14.69 -5.98
CA TRP A 259 -17.65 -14.60 -5.25
C TRP A 259 -17.47 -14.32 -3.76
N THR A 260 -16.42 -14.85 -3.12
CA THR A 260 -16.10 -14.52 -1.71
C THR A 260 -15.65 -13.07 -1.52
N ILE A 261 -15.33 -12.34 -2.59
CA ILE A 261 -15.09 -10.89 -2.57
C ILE A 261 -16.36 -10.11 -2.93
N ALA A 262 -17.03 -10.51 -4.02
CA ALA A 262 -18.20 -9.80 -4.54
C ALA A 262 -19.37 -9.78 -3.55
N GLY A 263 -19.64 -10.88 -2.85
CA GLY A 263 -20.69 -10.97 -1.83
C GLY A 263 -20.50 -9.94 -0.71
N PRO A 264 -19.34 -9.94 -0.01
CA PRO A 264 -19.02 -8.91 0.98
C PRO A 264 -19.02 -7.48 0.43
N VAL A 265 -18.49 -7.24 -0.77
CA VAL A 265 -18.53 -5.88 -1.38
C VAL A 265 -19.97 -5.40 -1.54
N ILE A 266 -20.89 -6.25 -2.00
CA ILE A 266 -22.32 -5.92 -2.10
C ILE A 266 -22.90 -5.69 -0.69
N PHE A 267 -22.63 -6.57 0.26
CA PHE A 267 -23.09 -6.46 1.64
C PHE A 267 -22.67 -5.13 2.29
N TRP A 268 -21.39 -4.76 2.25
CA TRP A 268 -20.90 -3.48 2.80
C TRP A 268 -21.44 -2.28 2.00
N SER A 269 -21.62 -2.42 0.69
CA SER A 269 -22.23 -1.39 -0.16
C SER A 269 -23.71 -1.15 0.16
N VAL A 270 -24.42 -2.15 0.67
CA VAL A 270 -25.80 -1.99 1.17
C VAL A 270 -25.81 -1.50 2.62
N LEU A 271 -24.99 -2.12 3.49
CA LEU A 271 -24.96 -1.82 4.91
C LEU A 271 -24.57 -0.38 5.22
N HIS A 272 -23.61 0.22 4.51
CA HIS A 272 -23.20 1.61 4.78
C HIS A 272 -24.33 2.64 4.56
N ILE A 273 -25.32 2.33 3.71
CA ILE A 273 -26.50 3.19 3.50
C ILE A 273 -27.34 3.21 4.79
N PHE A 274 -27.51 2.06 5.43
CA PHE A 274 -28.22 1.94 6.70
C PHE A 274 -27.42 2.55 7.87
N LEU A 275 -26.11 2.29 7.94
CA LEU A 275 -25.21 2.87 8.96
C LEU A 275 -25.09 4.40 8.86
N GLY A 276 -25.31 5.00 7.68
CA GLY A 276 -25.41 6.45 7.49
C GLY A 276 -26.80 7.02 7.74
N SER A 277 -27.81 6.18 7.97
CA SER A 277 -29.21 6.58 8.22
C SER A 277 -29.65 6.42 9.68
N GLU A 278 -29.01 5.53 10.43
CA GLU A 278 -29.20 5.36 11.87
C GLU A 278 -27.95 5.83 12.62
N ASP A 279 -28.08 6.87 13.44
CA ASP A 279 -26.99 7.33 14.30
C ASP A 279 -26.57 6.22 15.27
N LEU A 280 -25.40 5.60 15.04
CA LEU A 280 -24.76 4.61 15.93
C LEU A 280 -24.33 5.16 17.31
N GLY A 281 -24.84 6.33 17.68
CA GLY A 281 -24.81 6.97 18.99
C GLY A 281 -25.87 8.07 18.95
N GLY A 282 -27.04 7.83 19.54
CA GLY A 282 -28.27 8.56 19.20
C GLY A 282 -28.22 10.09 19.38
N VAL A 283 -28.10 10.83 18.26
CA VAL A 283 -28.38 12.27 18.16
C VAL A 283 -29.24 12.55 16.91
N GLY A 284 -30.28 11.73 16.70
CA GLY A 284 -31.17 11.81 15.54
C GLY A 284 -32.08 13.03 15.51
N THR A 285 -31.56 14.18 15.08
CA THR A 285 -32.36 15.41 14.87
C THR A 285 -32.04 16.25 13.63
N SER A 286 -30.84 16.18 13.05
CA SER A 286 -30.45 17.19 12.02
C SER A 286 -31.07 16.97 10.61
N CYS A 287 -31.23 15.72 10.16
CA CYS A 287 -31.69 15.44 8.80
C CYS A 287 -33.18 15.75 8.51
N ARG A 288 -33.95 16.20 9.51
CA ARG A 288 -35.38 16.53 9.33
C ARG A 288 -35.63 17.91 8.73
N HIS A 289 -34.66 18.83 8.75
CA HIS A 289 -34.82 20.20 8.24
C HIS A 289 -34.77 20.32 6.71
N ILE A 290 -33.98 19.48 6.02
CA ILE A 290 -33.77 19.60 4.56
C ILE A 290 -35.07 19.36 3.76
N ARG A 291 -36.00 18.52 4.26
CA ARG A 291 -37.32 18.31 3.61
C ARG A 291 -38.21 19.56 3.63
N SER A 292 -37.98 20.53 4.51
CA SER A 292 -38.82 21.73 4.62
C SER A 292 -38.45 22.84 3.62
N CYS A 293 -37.29 22.78 2.97
CA CYS A 293 -36.85 23.82 2.02
C CYS A 293 -37.20 23.51 0.55
N SER A 294 -37.87 22.39 0.26
CA SER A 294 -38.19 21.94 -1.11
C SER A 294 -39.44 22.60 -1.72
N SER A 295 -40.03 23.64 -1.09
CA SER A 295 -41.34 24.18 -1.46
C SER A 295 -41.31 25.53 -2.20
N ASN A 296 -40.16 26.03 -2.65
CA ASN A 296 -40.07 27.25 -3.49
C ASN A 296 -38.87 27.21 -4.46
N PRO A 297 -39.07 26.85 -5.75
CA PRO A 297 -38.03 26.96 -6.77
C PRO A 297 -37.99 28.40 -7.33
N LEU A 298 -36.99 29.18 -6.92
CA LEU A 298 -36.63 30.41 -7.64
C LEU A 298 -35.88 30.05 -8.94
N PRO A 299 -36.28 30.57 -10.11
CA PRO A 299 -35.54 30.37 -11.34
C PRO A 299 -34.23 31.19 -11.35
N ASN A 300 -33.24 30.71 -12.11
CA ASN A 300 -31.95 31.38 -12.44
C ASN A 300 -30.70 31.08 -11.58
N TYR A 301 -30.48 29.84 -11.14
CA TYR A 301 -29.13 29.39 -10.69
C TYR A 301 -28.59 28.16 -11.43
N ARG A 302 -28.64 28.17 -12.78
CA ARG A 302 -28.19 27.06 -13.64
C ARG A 302 -26.80 27.27 -14.28
N ARG A 303 -25.96 28.16 -13.74
CA ARG A 303 -24.66 28.55 -14.38
C ARG A 303 -23.44 28.70 -13.46
N TYR A 304 -23.50 28.29 -12.20
CA TYR A 304 -22.34 28.28 -11.29
C TYR A 304 -21.88 26.86 -10.90
N LEU A 305 -21.93 25.92 -11.85
CA LEU A 305 -21.46 24.53 -11.71
C LEU A 305 -20.13 24.30 -12.44
N LEU A 306 -19.14 25.17 -12.20
CA LEU A 306 -17.74 24.99 -12.57
C LEU A 306 -16.83 25.52 -11.45
N GLY A 307 -16.37 24.62 -10.57
CA GLY A 307 -15.46 24.93 -9.47
C GLY A 307 -15.32 23.75 -8.51
N GLN A 308 -14.11 23.20 -8.36
CA GLN A 308 -13.83 21.96 -7.61
C GLN A 308 -13.82 22.14 -6.08
N ALA A 309 -14.88 22.67 -5.47
CA ALA A 309 -14.88 22.97 -4.04
C ALA A 309 -16.25 22.86 -3.34
N ASP A 310 -17.01 21.78 -3.54
CA ASP A 310 -18.20 21.53 -2.68
C ASP A 310 -18.63 20.05 -2.51
N LEU A 311 -17.70 19.09 -2.64
CA LEU A 311 -18.03 17.65 -2.59
C LEU A 311 -18.57 17.16 -1.23
N ALA A 312 -18.34 17.91 -0.14
CA ALA A 312 -18.78 17.55 1.20
C ALA A 312 -20.21 18.03 1.53
N ASN A 313 -20.69 19.10 0.89
CA ASN A 313 -22.01 19.68 1.20
C ASN A 313 -23.12 19.13 0.30
N LEU A 314 -22.79 18.60 -0.90
CA LEU A 314 -23.80 18.31 -1.93
C LEU A 314 -24.53 16.95 -1.80
N VAL A 315 -24.11 16.06 -0.89
CA VAL A 315 -24.64 14.68 -0.81
C VAL A 315 -25.32 14.33 0.52
N GLY A 316 -25.16 15.16 1.56
CA GLY A 316 -25.74 14.89 2.89
C GLY A 316 -25.26 13.60 3.56
N LEU A 317 -24.20 12.97 3.03
CA LEU A 317 -23.57 11.79 3.61
C LEU A 317 -22.80 12.18 4.88
N ASP A 318 -23.01 11.43 5.96
CA ASP A 318 -22.17 11.55 7.14
C ASP A 318 -20.70 11.26 6.79
N ARG A 319 -19.78 11.94 7.48
CA ARG A 319 -18.34 11.90 7.20
C ARG A 319 -17.76 10.49 7.38
N CYS A 320 -18.36 9.66 8.23
CA CYS A 320 -17.99 8.26 8.40
C CYS A 320 -18.34 7.42 7.17
N SER A 321 -19.44 7.74 6.48
CA SER A 321 -19.84 7.08 5.22
C SER A 321 -18.85 7.34 4.09
N LEU A 322 -18.13 8.48 4.11
CA LEU A 322 -17.08 8.78 3.13
C LEU A 322 -15.89 7.80 3.24
N CYS A 323 -15.50 7.40 4.46
CA CYS A 323 -14.42 6.43 4.67
C CYS A 323 -14.78 5.05 4.11
N ILE A 324 -15.98 4.52 4.41
CA ILE A 324 -16.44 3.27 3.77
C ILE A 324 -16.50 3.44 2.25
N THR A 325 -17.04 4.57 1.75
CA THR A 325 -17.12 4.85 0.31
C THR A 325 -15.75 4.85 -0.37
N VAL A 326 -14.69 5.30 0.30
CA VAL A 326 -13.32 5.24 -0.24
C VAL A 326 -12.80 3.80 -0.24
N HIS A 327 -12.92 3.05 0.86
CA HIS A 327 -12.49 1.66 0.90
C HIS A 327 -13.25 0.77 -0.10
N THR A 328 -14.58 0.93 -0.23
CA THR A 328 -15.39 0.19 -1.20
C THR A 328 -15.14 0.61 -2.64
N LYS A 329 -14.88 1.90 -2.93
CA LYS A 329 -14.46 2.34 -4.28
C LYS A 329 -13.07 1.85 -4.67
N VAL A 330 -12.12 1.80 -3.73
CA VAL A 330 -10.79 1.21 -3.97
C VAL A 330 -10.92 -0.30 -4.23
N ALA A 331 -11.73 -1.02 -3.44
CA ALA A 331 -12.05 -2.41 -3.71
C ALA A 331 -12.70 -2.59 -5.10
N TRP A 332 -13.66 -1.73 -5.48
CA TRP A 332 -14.28 -1.74 -6.81
C TRP A 332 -13.30 -1.47 -7.95
N LEU A 333 -12.36 -0.53 -7.79
CA LEU A 333 -11.31 -0.27 -8.77
C LEU A 333 -10.37 -1.48 -8.95
N LEU A 334 -10.12 -2.24 -7.88
CA LEU A 334 -9.34 -3.48 -7.94
C LEU A 334 -10.11 -4.66 -8.57
N ILE A 335 -11.44 -4.69 -8.44
CA ILE A 335 -12.31 -5.70 -9.07
C ILE A 335 -12.56 -5.38 -10.56
N GLY A 336 -12.60 -4.10 -10.91
CA GLY A 336 -13.02 -3.60 -12.23
C GLY A 336 -11.92 -3.43 -13.28
N LEU A 337 -10.64 -3.58 -12.94
CA LEU A 337 -9.57 -3.59 -13.94
C LEU A 337 -9.49 -4.98 -14.61
N PRO A 338 -9.79 -5.10 -15.93
CA PRO A 338 -9.51 -6.33 -16.63
C PRO A 338 -8.00 -6.56 -16.65
N VAL A 339 -7.57 -7.81 -16.43
CA VAL A 339 -6.18 -8.23 -16.69
C VAL A 339 -5.98 -8.35 -18.19
N THR A 340 -6.03 -7.21 -18.89
CA THR A 340 -5.52 -7.10 -20.25
C THR A 340 -4.01 -7.23 -20.18
N LYS A 341 -3.47 -8.24 -20.87
CA LYS A 341 -2.04 -8.44 -21.05
C LYS A 341 -1.36 -7.11 -21.38
N SER A 342 -0.19 -6.86 -20.78
CA SER A 342 0.66 -5.72 -21.11
C SER A 342 0.75 -5.53 -22.62
N PRO A 343 0.68 -4.30 -23.16
CA PRO A 343 0.90 -4.08 -24.58
C PRO A 343 2.27 -4.64 -24.94
N LEU A 344 2.28 -5.46 -25.99
CA LEU A 344 3.47 -6.16 -26.46
C LEU A 344 4.61 -5.16 -26.67
N LEU A 345 5.76 -5.43 -26.05
CA LEU A 345 7.03 -4.89 -26.55
C LEU A 345 7.12 -5.24 -28.05
N PRO A 346 7.48 -4.29 -28.93
CA PRO A 346 7.68 -4.61 -30.32
C PRO A 346 8.80 -5.65 -30.42
N THR A 347 8.50 -6.79 -31.04
CA THR A 347 9.49 -7.82 -31.36
C THR A 347 10.62 -7.20 -32.18
N PRO A 348 11.90 -7.49 -31.86
CA PRO A 348 13.00 -7.01 -32.68
C PRO A 348 12.88 -7.62 -34.08
N CYS A 349 12.79 -6.76 -35.10
CA CYS A 349 12.80 -7.21 -36.49
C CYS A 349 14.10 -7.98 -36.76
N THR A 350 13.98 -9.24 -37.15
CA THR A 350 15.10 -10.05 -37.61
C THR A 350 15.66 -9.45 -38.89
N ALA A 351 16.80 -8.77 -38.80
CA ALA A 351 17.55 -8.36 -39.98
C ALA A 351 18.09 -9.61 -40.70
N LYS A 352 17.52 -9.92 -41.87
CA LYS A 352 18.25 -10.62 -42.92
C LYS A 352 18.83 -9.56 -43.86
N ALA A 353 20.13 -9.66 -44.14
CA ALA A 353 20.68 -9.15 -45.38
C ALA A 353 20.02 -9.92 -46.55
N ASP A 354 19.79 -9.35 -47.72
CA ASP A 354 20.78 -8.70 -48.57
C ASP A 354 20.13 -7.84 -49.68
N GLU A 355 21.01 -7.14 -50.41
CA GLU A 355 20.81 -6.49 -51.72
C GLU A 355 19.84 -5.28 -51.80
N GLY A 356 20.37 -4.15 -52.28
CA GLY A 356 19.63 -2.90 -52.45
C GLY A 356 19.61 -2.40 -53.89
N PHE A 357 18.91 -1.28 -54.14
CA PHE A 357 19.15 -0.41 -55.30
C PHE A 357 18.69 1.03 -55.01
N HIS A 358 19.09 1.95 -55.89
CA HIS A 358 19.14 3.41 -55.71
C HIS A 358 17.81 4.21 -55.79
N HIS A 359 17.94 5.50 -55.41
CA HIS A 359 17.27 6.73 -55.92
C HIS A 359 16.01 7.30 -55.19
N ASP A 360 16.29 8.37 -54.43
CA ASP A 360 15.83 9.76 -54.66
C ASP A 360 14.40 10.30 -54.36
N ILE A 361 14.44 11.42 -53.61
CA ILE A 361 13.73 12.72 -53.82
C ILE A 361 12.34 13.00 -53.18
N CYS A 362 12.29 14.20 -52.55
CA CYS A 362 11.16 15.09 -52.20
C CYS A 362 10.18 14.83 -51.01
N CYS A 363 10.26 15.76 -50.05
CA CYS A 363 9.17 16.35 -49.25
C CYS A 363 8.29 17.35 -50.09
N PRO A 364 7.23 18.01 -49.55
CA PRO A 364 6.26 17.67 -48.48
C PRO A 364 4.78 18.03 -48.86
N SER A 365 3.89 18.16 -47.85
CA SER A 365 2.45 18.57 -47.88
C SER A 365 1.46 17.43 -48.25
N VAL A 366 0.22 17.35 -47.73
CA VAL A 366 -0.85 18.37 -47.59
C VAL A 366 -1.73 18.18 -46.33
N ILE A 367 -2.35 19.27 -45.86
CA ILE A 367 -3.33 19.36 -44.75
C ILE A 367 -4.72 18.80 -45.16
N GLY A 368 -5.44 18.09 -44.28
CA GLY A 368 -6.78 17.59 -44.64
C GLY A 368 -7.71 17.06 -43.54
N LYS A 369 -8.26 17.97 -42.72
CA LYS A 369 -9.42 17.83 -41.80
C LYS A 369 -9.23 17.00 -40.51
#